data_AF-A0A8R7TC11-F1
#
_entry.id   AF-A0A8R7TC11-F1
#
_cell.length_a   1.000
_cell.length_b   1.000
_cell.length_c   1.000
_cell.angle_alpha   90.00
_cell.angle_beta   90.00
_cell.angle_gamma   90.00
#
_symmetry.space_group_name_H-M   'P 1'
#
loop_
_entity.id
_entity.type
_entity.pdbx_description
1 polymer ?
#
loop_
_entity_poly.entity_id
_entity_poly.type
_entity_poly.pdbx_seq_one_letter_code
_entity_poly.pdbx_strand_id
1 'polypeptide(L)' 'MLHRDIKPSNVMLGEGFDAKLGDFRLVWQVSYHDGVCTPCITMIGSMDYMDPQYIETGTLSPASDIYSLGLVPLEVAT' A
#
# COMPACT_ATOMS: atom_id res chain seq x y z
N MET A 1 -5.47 4.32 8.52
CA MET A 1 -4.24 4.79 7.84
C MET A 1 -3.94 3.81 6.73
N LEU A 2 -3.50 4.30 5.57
CA LEU A 2 -3.08 3.51 4.42
C LEU A 2 -1.63 3.84 4.08
N HIS A 3 -0.83 2.84 3.73
CA HIS A 3 0.60 2.97 3.45
C HIS A 3 0.89 3.48 2.04
N ARG A 4 0.18 2.96 1.02
CA ARG A 4 0.26 3.37 -0.40
C ARG A 4 1.57 3.07 -1.12
N ASP A 5 2.51 2.39 -0.47
CA ASP A 5 3.81 2.03 -1.07
C ASP A 5 4.38 0.76 -0.42
N ILE A 6 3.55 -0.27 -0.27
CA ILE A 6 4.00 -1.56 0.24
C ILE A 6 4.73 -2.30 -0.89
N LYS A 7 6.00 -2.59 -0.69
CA LYS A 7 6.90 -3.28 -1.61
C LYS A 7 8.08 -3.89 -0.84
N PRO A 8 8.82 -4.87 -1.38
CA PRO A 8 9.90 -5.54 -0.65
C PRO A 8 10.99 -4.57 -0.16
N SER A 9 11.34 -3.54 -0.93
CA SER A 9 12.33 -2.53 -0.50
C SER A 9 11.90 -1.69 0.71
N ASN A 10 10.61 -1.69 1.06
CA ASN A 10 10.06 -1.04 2.25
C ASN A 10 9.81 -2.04 3.40
N VAL A 11 10.13 -3.32 3.24
CA VAL A 11 10.06 -4.34 4.30
C VAL A 11 11.47 -4.59 4.82
N MET A 12 11.73 -4.14 6.04
CA MET A 12 13.03 -4.30 6.71
C MET A 12 13.05 -5.61 7.49
N LEU A 13 14.17 -6.33 7.45
CA LEU A 13 14.39 -7.52 8.26
C LEU A 13 15.33 -7.19 9.41
N GLY A 14 14.89 -7.39 10.64
CA GLY A 14 15.74 -7.30 11.82
C GLY A 14 16.35 -8.64 12.19
N GLU A 15 16.76 -8.75 13.47
CA GLU A 15 17.37 -9.95 14.01
C GLU A 15 16.35 -11.09 14.12
N GLY A 16 16.73 -12.28 13.63
CA GLY A 16 15.83 -13.44 13.65
C GLY A 16 14.73 -13.39 12.58
N PHE A 17 14.91 -12.61 11.50
CA PHE A 17 13.96 -12.46 10.41
C PHE A 17 12.62 -11.82 10.84
N ASP A 18 12.64 -10.94 11.84
CA ASP A 18 11.46 -10.13 12.18
C ASP A 18 11.23 -9.04 11.11
N ALA A 19 10.26 -9.28 10.24
CA ALA A 19 9.89 -8.33 9.20
C ALA A 19 9.11 -7.14 9.78
N LYS A 20 9.53 -5.92 9.44
CA LYS A 20 8.87 -4.66 9.80
C LYS A 20 8.65 -3.81 8.56
N LEU A 21 7.45 -3.25 8.46
CA LEU A 21 7.13 -2.29 7.41
C LEU A 21 7.74 -0.92 7.74
N GLY A 22 8.40 -0.31 6.76
CA GLY A 22 9.04 1.00 6.84
C GLY A 22 8.66 1.91 5.67
N ASP A 23 9.27 3.11 5.62
CA ASP A 23 8.95 4.20 4.68
C ASP A 23 7.46 4.62 4.65
N PHE A 24 7.06 5.36 5.68
CA PHE A 24 5.71 5.89 5.85
C PHE A 24 5.47 7.23 5.14
N ARG A 25 6.32 7.63 4.18
CA ARG A 25 6.26 8.97 3.57
C ARG A 25 4.96 9.23 2.80
N LEU A 26 4.33 8.17 2.27
CA LEU A 26 3.10 8.30 1.49
C LEU A 26 1.84 8.05 2.33
N VAL A 27 1.97 7.79 3.63
CA VAL A 27 0.85 7.40 4.48
C VAL A 27 -0.31 8.39 4.40
N TRP A 28 -1.51 7.84 4.25
CA TRP A 28 -2.73 8.61 4.15
C TRP A 28 -3.74 8.20 5.23
N GLN A 29 -4.25 9.17 5.95
CA GLN A 29 -5.39 8.96 6.84
C GLN A 29 -6.68 9.05 6.03
N VAL A 30 -7.22 7.90 5.67
CA VAL A 30 -8.57 7.83 5.14
C VAL A 30 -9.56 8.29 6.19
N SER A 31 -10.38 9.27 5.83
CA SER A 31 -11.52 9.71 6.60
C SER A 31 -12.78 9.27 5.87
N TYR A 32 -13.66 8.56 6.56
CA TYR A 32 -14.99 8.22 6.04
C TYR A 32 -15.95 9.30 6.50
N HIS A 33 -16.47 10.08 5.56
CA HIS A 33 -17.60 10.97 5.83
C HIS A 33 -18.81 10.39 5.09
N ASP A 34 -19.88 10.08 5.82
CA ASP A 34 -21.12 9.52 5.27
C ASP A 34 -20.94 8.25 4.40
N GLY A 35 -20.00 7.38 4.78
CA GLY A 35 -19.71 6.12 4.08
C GLY A 35 -18.90 6.29 2.79
N VAL A 36 -18.53 7.52 2.43
CA VAL A 36 -17.70 7.82 1.25
C VAL A 36 -16.25 8.02 1.69
N CYS A 37 -15.34 7.30 1.04
CA CYS A 37 -13.90 7.45 1.21
C CYS A 37 -13.45 8.79 0.61
N THR A 38 -12.61 9.55 1.32
CA THR A 38 -12.08 10.82 0.77
C THR A 38 -11.32 10.52 -0.53
N PRO A 39 -11.69 11.12 -1.69
CA PRO A 39 -11.01 10.88 -2.95
C PRO A 39 -9.52 11.22 -2.82
N CYS A 40 -8.66 10.33 -3.30
CA CYS A 40 -7.23 10.58 -3.31
C CYS A 40 -6.94 11.57 -4.44
N ILE A 41 -6.53 12.80 -4.12
CA ILE A 41 -6.33 13.89 -5.10
C ILE A 41 -5.16 13.58 -6.06
N THR A 42 -4.29 12.62 -5.73
CA THR A 42 -3.14 12.26 -6.57
C THR A 42 -2.84 10.77 -6.46
N MET A 43 -2.70 10.12 -7.62
CA MET A 43 -2.23 8.74 -7.73
C MET A 43 -0.72 8.70 -7.48
N ILE A 44 -0.31 8.10 -6.36
CA ILE A 44 1.10 7.95 -5.97
C ILE A 44 1.33 6.56 -5.39
N GLY A 45 2.57 6.10 -5.48
CA GLY A 45 2.99 4.76 -5.08
C GLY A 45 3.86 4.13 -6.15
N SER A 46 4.38 2.94 -5.87
CA SER A 46 5.15 2.16 -6.84
C SER A 46 4.22 1.40 -7.80
N MET A 47 4.30 1.71 -9.10
CA MET A 47 3.35 1.24 -10.12
C MET A 47 3.21 -0.29 -10.17
N ASP A 48 4.33 -1.01 -10.00
CA ASP A 48 4.36 -2.48 -10.04
C ASP A 48 3.63 -3.16 -8.87
N TYR A 49 3.35 -2.42 -7.78
CA TYR A 49 2.65 -2.90 -6.59
C TYR A 49 1.27 -2.29 -6.43
N MET A 50 0.85 -1.43 -7.36
CA MET A 50 -0.35 -0.63 -7.20
C MET A 50 -1.60 -1.44 -7.54
N ASP A 51 -2.62 -1.33 -6.67
CA ASP A 51 -3.92 -1.96 -6.87
C ASP A 51 -4.55 -1.49 -8.21
N PRO A 52 -4.89 -2.41 -9.13
CA PRO A 52 -5.48 -2.06 -10.42
C PRO A 52 -6.81 -1.32 -10.27
N GLN A 53 -7.59 -1.63 -9.23
CA GLN A 53 -8.84 -0.91 -8.95
C GLN A 53 -8.56 0.53 -8.52
N TYR A 54 -7.48 0.76 -7.76
CA TYR A 54 -7.02 2.11 -7.42
C TYR A 54 -6.52 2.87 -8.67
N ILE A 55 -5.80 2.21 -9.57
CA ILE A 55 -5.37 2.80 -10.85
C ILE A 55 -6.58 3.21 -11.70
N GLU A 56 -7.59 2.34 -11.80
CA GLU A 56 -8.76 2.59 -12.63
C GLU A 56 -9.69 3.67 -12.06
N THR A 57 -9.96 3.60 -10.75
CA THR A 57 -11.00 4.42 -10.11
C THR A 57 -10.47 5.66 -9.39
N GLY A 58 -9.15 5.74 -9.17
CA GLY A 58 -8.53 6.72 -8.28
C GLY A 58 -8.94 6.57 -6.81
N THR A 59 -9.72 5.54 -6.47
CA THR A 59 -10.27 5.32 -5.13
C THR A 59 -9.30 4.47 -4.33
N LEU A 60 -8.72 5.08 -3.31
CA LEU A 60 -7.82 4.39 -2.41
C LEU A 60 -8.60 3.76 -1.26
N SER A 61 -8.30 2.51 -0.92
CA SER A 61 -8.96 1.78 0.16
C SER A 61 -7.98 0.89 0.94
N PRO A 62 -8.39 0.32 2.09
CA PRO A 62 -7.61 -0.72 2.75
C PRO A 62 -7.30 -1.94 1.87
N ALA A 63 -8.17 -2.27 0.92
CA ALA A 63 -7.93 -3.35 -0.02
C ALA A 63 -6.73 -3.06 -0.95
N SER A 64 -6.43 -1.79 -1.19
CA SER A 64 -5.30 -1.40 -2.04
C SER A 64 -3.96 -1.74 -1.38
N ASP A 65 -3.80 -1.52 -0.07
CA ASP A 65 -2.62 -1.96 0.67
C ASP A 65 -2.53 -3.50 0.78
N ILE A 66 -3.68 -4.18 0.90
CA ILE A 66 -3.74 -5.65 0.93
C ILE A 66 -3.25 -6.23 -0.40
N TYR A 67 -3.66 -5.64 -1.53
CA TYR A 67 -3.18 -6.03 -2.85
C TYR A 67 -1.66 -5.93 -2.95
N SER A 68 -1.10 -4.76 -2.61
CA SER A 68 0.35 -4.54 -2.63
C SER A 68 1.10 -5.51 -1.71
N LEU A 69 0.57 -5.77 -0.51
CA LEU A 69 1.14 -6.75 0.42
C LEU A 69 1.14 -8.17 -0.15
N GLY A 70 0.12 -8.54 -0.92
CA GLY A 70 0.03 -9.86 -1.57
C GLY A 70 1.09 -10.09 -2.64
N LEU A 71 1.64 -9.03 -3.25
CA LEU A 71 2.71 -9.12 -4.24
C LEU A 71 4.09 -9.32 -3.60
N VAL A 72 4.30 -8.83 -2.37
CA VAL A 72 5.58 -8.97 -1.65
C VAL A 72 6.05 -10.42 -1.53
N PRO A 73 5.26 -11.39 -1.02
CA PRO A 73 5.72 -12.78 -0.93
C PRO A 73 5.90 -13.44 -2.30
N LEU A 74 5.17 -13.00 -3.33
CA LEU A 74 5.32 -13.52 -4.68
C LEU A 74 6.69 -13.18 -5.25
N GLU A 75 7.12 -11.93 -5.09
CA GLU A 75 8.44 -11.48 -5.55
C GLU A 75 9.59 -12.10 -4.75
N VAL A 76 9.40 -12.31 -3.44
CA VAL A 76 10.42 -12.98 -2.61
C VAL A 76 10.58 -14.46 -2.98
N ALA A 77 9.53 -15.09 -3.53
CA ALA A 77 9.54 -16.51 -3.91
C ALA A 77 10.09 -16.79 -5.32
N THR A 78 10.38 -15.74 -6.10
CA THR A 78 10.90 -15.83 -7.49
C THR A 78 12.32 -15.33 -7.60
#